data_AF-A0A4Q3DC83-F1
#
_entry.id   AF-A0A4Q3DC83-F1
#
_cell.length_a   1.000
_cell.length_b   1.000
_cell.length_c   1.000
_cell.angle_alpha   90.00
_cell.angle_beta   90.00
_cell.angle_gamma   90.00
#
_symmetry.space_group_name_H-M   'P 1'
#
loop_
_entity.id
_entity.type
_entity.pdbx_description
1 polymer ?
#
loop_
_entity_poly.entity_id
_entity_poly.type
_entity_poly.pdbx_seq_one_letter_code
_entity_poly.pdbx_strand_id
1 'polypeptide(L)'
;VELFEALRIEISAHAAAEEESLYATMLANPDLRDEARHSVSEHKEIDDFFGELTELDPESGEWTAKFEEMRHRYEHHIDEEEEEMFPSASEKLSSEEEKRLADIFERRKPNEIVRAEETEPGDARE
;
A
#
# COMPACT_ATOMS: atom_id res chain seq x y z
N VAL A 1 10.73 18.44 0.29
CA VAL A 1 9.70 18.03 1.27
C VAL A 1 8.36 17.82 0.59
N GLU A 2 7.86 18.74 -0.25
CA GLU A 2 6.55 18.57 -0.94
C GLU A 2 6.41 17.27 -1.74
N LEU A 3 7.45 16.81 -2.46
CA LEU A 3 7.38 15.56 -3.22
C LEU A 3 7.37 14.30 -2.33
N PHE A 4 8.09 14.32 -1.21
CA PHE A 4 8.11 13.20 -0.27
C PHE A 4 6.74 13.05 0.39
N GLU A 5 6.14 14.18 0.79
CA GLU A 5 4.81 14.18 1.39
C GLU A 5 3.73 13.74 0.40
N ALA A 6 3.79 14.21 -0.84
CA ALA A 6 2.88 13.75 -1.90
C ALA A 6 3.03 12.24 -2.16
N LEU A 7 4.27 11.73 -2.17
CA LEU A 7 4.54 10.30 -2.32
C LEU A 7 3.93 9.49 -1.18
N ARG A 8 4.18 9.91 0.07
CA ARG A 8 3.60 9.29 1.27
C ARG A 8 2.08 9.21 1.18
N ILE A 9 1.43 10.34 0.91
CA ILE A 9 -0.04 10.42 0.82
C ILE A 9 -0.57 9.46 -0.24
N GLU A 10 -0.01 9.49 -1.45
CA GLU A 10 -0.50 8.66 -2.55
C GLU A 10 -0.32 7.16 -2.26
N ILE A 11 0.83 6.76 -1.72
CA ILE A 11 1.12 5.35 -1.41
C ILE A 11 0.26 4.87 -0.24
N SER A 12 0.19 5.61 0.87
CA SER A 12 -0.64 5.23 2.03
C SER A 12 -2.12 5.15 1.66
N ALA A 13 -2.60 6.02 0.76
CA ALA A 13 -3.97 6.00 0.29
C ALA A 13 -4.27 4.86 -0.70
N HIS A 14 -3.29 4.51 -1.55
CA HIS A 14 -3.38 3.39 -2.47
C HIS A 14 -3.49 2.07 -1.71
N ALA A 15 -2.52 1.81 -0.82
CA ALA A 15 -2.47 0.62 0.02
C ALA A 15 -3.76 0.43 0.83
N ALA A 16 -4.26 1.49 1.47
CA ALA A 16 -5.51 1.44 2.23
C ALA A 16 -6.74 1.16 1.34
N ALA A 17 -6.74 1.62 0.09
CA ALA A 17 -7.82 1.34 -0.84
C ALA A 17 -7.78 -0.11 -1.37
N GLU A 18 -6.61 -0.71 -1.57
CA GLU A 18 -6.43 -2.13 -1.90
C GLU A 18 -6.90 -3.04 -0.77
N GLU A 19 -6.49 -2.72 0.46
CA GLU A 19 -6.88 -3.45 1.67
C GLU A 19 -8.40 -3.53 1.84
N GLU A 20 -9.09 -2.41 1.64
CA GLU A 20 -10.54 -2.28 1.76
C GLU A 20 -11.31 -2.78 0.52
N SER A 21 -10.62 -3.17 -0.56
CA SER A 21 -11.23 -3.65 -1.80
C SER A 21 -10.80 -5.08 -2.15
N LEU A 22 -9.71 -5.22 -2.90
CA LEU A 22 -9.21 -6.48 -3.41
C LEU A 22 -8.84 -7.42 -2.26
N TYR A 23 -8.03 -6.95 -1.31
CA TYR A 23 -7.52 -7.83 -0.27
C TYR A 23 -8.61 -8.27 0.69
N ALA A 24 -9.59 -7.40 1.01
CA ALA A 24 -10.77 -7.80 1.77
C ALA A 24 -11.50 -9.01 1.15
N THR A 25 -11.53 -9.09 -0.18
CA THR A 25 -12.10 -10.23 -0.91
C THR A 25 -11.16 -11.43 -0.90
N MET A 26 -9.86 -11.22 -1.14
CA MET A 26 -8.86 -12.29 -1.12
C MET A 26 -8.71 -12.95 0.25
N LEU A 27 -8.76 -12.18 1.35
CA LEU A 27 -8.70 -12.68 2.72
C LEU A 27 -9.86 -13.62 3.07
N ALA A 28 -11.01 -13.44 2.41
CA ALA A 28 -12.17 -14.33 2.54
C ALA A 28 -12.04 -15.62 1.71
N ASN A 29 -11.12 -15.67 0.74
CA ASN A 29 -10.86 -16.83 -0.10
C ASN A 29 -9.64 -17.62 0.45
N PRO A 30 -9.81 -18.87 0.92
CA PRO A 30 -8.71 -19.66 1.46
C PRO A 30 -7.50 -19.81 0.52
N ASP A 31 -7.73 -19.81 -0.79
CA ASP A 31 -6.67 -20.00 -1.80
C ASP A 31 -5.82 -18.74 -2.02
N LEU A 32 -6.37 -17.55 -1.77
CA LEU A 32 -5.71 -16.25 -1.99
C LEU A 32 -5.30 -15.55 -0.69
N ARG A 33 -5.74 -16.07 0.44
CA ARG A 33 -5.62 -15.41 1.75
C ARG A 33 -4.19 -15.22 2.20
N ASP A 34 -3.30 -16.15 1.87
CA ASP A 34 -1.91 -16.07 2.33
C ASP A 34 -1.13 -15.01 1.53
N GLU A 35 -1.39 -14.87 0.22
CA GLU A 35 -0.88 -13.77 -0.61
C GLU A 35 -1.37 -12.42 -0.06
N ALA A 36 -2.68 -12.28 0.19
CA ALA A 36 -3.24 -11.04 0.73
C ALA A 36 -2.66 -10.66 2.11
N ARG A 37 -2.41 -11.65 2.98
CA ARG A 37 -1.76 -11.40 4.29
C ARG A 37 -0.32 -10.95 4.13
N HIS A 38 0.38 -11.48 3.13
CA HIS A 38 1.75 -11.08 2.84
C HIS A 38 1.79 -9.62 2.45
N SER A 39 0.99 -9.21 1.47
CA SER A 39 1.01 -7.82 0.99
C SER A 39 0.47 -6.81 2.00
N VAL A 40 -0.50 -7.18 2.86
CA VAL A 40 -0.85 -6.34 4.04
C VAL A 40 0.35 -6.13 4.97
N SER A 41 1.20 -7.14 5.14
CA SER A 41 2.41 -7.01 5.94
C SER A 41 3.44 -6.10 5.27
N GLU A 42 3.56 -6.15 3.95
CA GLU A 42 4.44 -5.26 3.20
C GLU A 42 3.95 -3.82 3.21
N HIS A 43 2.63 -3.58 3.10
CA HIS A 43 2.03 -2.26 3.29
C HIS A 43 2.40 -1.66 4.65
N LYS A 44 2.33 -2.45 5.72
CA LYS A 44 2.74 -1.99 7.06
C LYS A 44 4.23 -1.66 7.11
N GLU A 45 5.07 -2.48 6.48
CA GLU A 45 6.51 -2.21 6.41
C GLU A 45 6.81 -0.89 5.68
N ILE A 46 6.14 -0.61 4.57
CA ILE A 46 6.28 0.67 3.85
C ILE A 46 5.77 1.85 4.67
N ASP A 47 4.65 1.71 5.38
CA ASP A 47 4.12 2.74 6.28
C ASP A 47 5.09 3.04 7.43
N ASP A 48 5.75 2.02 7.98
CA ASP A 48 6.80 2.16 9.00
C ASP A 48 8.03 2.88 8.48
N PHE A 49 8.46 2.59 7.25
CA PHE A 49 9.52 3.35 6.61
C PHE A 49 9.16 4.84 6.49
N PHE A 50 7.93 5.18 6.14
CA PHE A 50 7.49 6.58 6.11
C PHE A 50 7.54 7.22 7.50
N GLY A 51 7.13 6.49 8.55
CA GLY A 51 7.30 6.92 9.94
C GLY A 51 8.75 7.27 10.27
N GLU A 52 9.67 6.33 10.08
CA GLU A 52 11.09 6.54 10.34
C GLU A 52 11.68 7.70 9.52
N LEU A 53 11.32 7.79 8.23
CA LEU A 53 11.80 8.85 7.34
C LEU A 53 11.31 10.25 7.73
N THR A 54 10.16 10.37 8.40
CA THR A 54 9.67 11.67 8.90
C THR A 54 10.42 12.17 10.13
N GLU A 55 11.07 11.28 10.88
CA GLU A 55 11.89 11.65 12.04
C GLU A 55 13.33 12.04 11.69
N LEU A 56 13.78 11.71 10.48
CA LEU A 56 15.15 11.93 10.01
C LEU A 56 15.30 13.27 9.26
N ASP A 57 16.49 13.87 9.33
CA ASP A 57 16.85 15.05 8.53
C ASP A 57 16.96 14.68 7.03
N PRO A 58 16.16 15.27 6.13
CA PRO A 58 16.20 14.96 4.69
C PRO A 58 17.53 15.23 4.01
N GLU A 59 18.40 16.07 4.59
CA GLU A 59 19.74 16.33 4.06
C GLU A 59 20.80 15.32 4.58
N SER A 60 20.40 14.41 5.48
CA SER A 60 21.30 13.43 6.06
C SER A 60 21.54 12.22 5.16
N GLY A 61 22.74 11.63 5.29
CA GLY A 61 23.05 10.35 4.64
C GLY A 61 22.23 9.18 5.19
N GLU A 62 21.75 9.28 6.44
CA GLU A 62 20.88 8.29 7.06
C GLU A 62 19.50 8.27 6.40
N TRP A 63 18.89 9.45 6.17
CA TRP A 63 17.64 9.59 5.43
C TRP A 63 17.78 9.02 4.01
N THR A 64 18.88 9.32 3.33
CA THR A 64 19.13 8.82 1.96
C THR A 64 19.19 7.29 1.93
N ALA A 65 19.98 6.68 2.83
CA ALA A 65 20.11 5.22 2.89
C ALA A 65 18.77 4.53 3.22
N LYS A 66 17.99 5.11 4.16
CA LYS A 66 16.68 4.61 4.54
C LYS A 66 15.67 4.73 3.40
N PHE A 67 15.69 5.83 2.66
CA PHE A 67 14.80 6.03 1.51
C PHE A 67 15.13 5.06 0.37
N GLU A 68 16.41 4.79 0.11
CA GLU A 68 16.83 3.76 -0.87
C GLU A 68 16.35 2.36 -0.47
N GLU A 69 16.40 2.02 0.82
CA GLU A 69 15.87 0.76 1.34
C GLU A 69 14.35 0.66 1.16
N MET A 70 13.60 1.69 1.59
CA MET A 70 12.15 1.76 1.40
C MET A 70 11.77 1.62 -0.06
N ARG A 71 12.45 2.35 -0.96
CA ARG A 71 12.20 2.28 -2.40
C ARG A 71 12.36 0.84 -2.92
N HIS A 72 13.42 0.14 -2.54
CA HIS A 72 13.64 -1.24 -2.97
C HIS A 72 12.51 -2.17 -2.51
N ARG A 73 12.04 -2.01 -1.26
CA ARG A 73 10.91 -2.79 -0.74
C ARG A 73 9.61 -2.45 -1.47
N TYR A 74 9.37 -1.16 -1.75
CA TYR A 74 8.18 -0.71 -2.45
C TYR A 74 8.13 -1.18 -3.90
N GLU A 75 9.25 -1.09 -4.64
CA GLU A 75 9.36 -1.62 -6.01
C GLU A 75 9.15 -3.15 -6.04
N HIS A 76 9.72 -3.87 -5.08
CA HIS A 76 9.51 -5.32 -4.95
C HIS A 76 8.04 -5.68 -4.71
N HIS A 77 7.37 -4.96 -3.79
CA HIS A 77 5.97 -5.16 -3.49
C HIS A 77 5.08 -4.95 -4.73
N ILE A 78 5.31 -3.88 -5.51
CA ILE A 78 4.58 -3.65 -6.78
C ILE A 78 4.81 -4.80 -7.77
N ASP A 79 6.06 -5.25 -7.91
CA ASP A 79 6.39 -6.35 -8.83
C ASP A 79 5.63 -7.65 -8.42
N GLU A 80 5.56 -7.98 -7.14
CA GLU A 80 4.78 -9.12 -6.65
C GLU A 80 3.27 -8.97 -6.92
N GLU A 81 2.73 -7.76 -6.71
CA GLU A 81 1.33 -7.48 -6.99
C GLU A 81 0.99 -7.64 -8.48
N GLU A 82 1.75 -6.97 -9.35
CA GLU A 82 1.46 -6.92 -10.79
C GLU A 82 1.76 -8.24 -11.50
N GLU A 83 2.84 -8.94 -11.12
CA GLU A 83 3.31 -10.14 -11.83
C GLU A 83 2.76 -11.45 -11.25
N GLU A 84 2.39 -11.48 -9.96
CA GLU A 84 1.95 -12.70 -9.28
C GLU A 84 0.53 -12.59 -8.73
N MET A 85 0.27 -11.61 -7.87
CA MET A 85 -0.98 -11.54 -7.12
C MET A 85 -2.20 -11.24 -8.00
N PHE A 86 -2.14 -10.17 -8.81
CA PHE A 86 -3.27 -9.76 -9.64
C PHE A 86 -3.63 -10.82 -10.69
N PRO A 87 -2.66 -11.47 -11.37
CA PRO A 87 -2.94 -12.63 -12.20
C PRO A 87 -3.62 -13.78 -11.43
N SER A 88 -3.09 -14.16 -10.26
CA SER A 88 -3.66 -15.22 -9.40
C SER A 88 -5.11 -14.90 -9.00
N ALA A 89 -5.38 -13.66 -8.58
CA ALA A 89 -6.73 -13.21 -8.24
C ALA A 89 -7.67 -13.24 -9.45
N SER A 90 -7.22 -12.79 -10.63
CA SER A 90 -8.03 -12.78 -11.87
C SER A 90 -8.41 -14.18 -12.35
N GLU A 91 -7.62 -15.22 -12.03
CA GLU A 91 -7.99 -16.62 -12.31
C GLU A 91 -9.14 -17.13 -11.42
N LYS A 92 -9.38 -16.49 -10.27
CA LYS A 92 -10.37 -16.91 -9.27
C LYS A 92 -11.61 -16.02 -9.22
N LEU A 93 -11.49 -14.77 -9.68
CA LEU A 93 -12.56 -13.79 -9.67
C LEU A 93 -13.29 -13.78 -11.01
N SER A 94 -14.59 -13.52 -10.97
CA SER A 94 -15.36 -13.22 -12.18
C SER A 94 -15.14 -11.76 -12.62
N SER A 95 -15.32 -11.48 -13.91
CA SER A 95 -15.30 -10.11 -14.43
C SER A 95 -16.29 -9.14 -13.73
N GLU A 96 -17.40 -9.66 -13.18
CA GLU A 96 -18.33 -8.85 -12.39
C GLU A 96 -17.75 -8.50 -11.02
N GLU A 97 -17.04 -9.44 -10.39
CA GLU A 97 -16.32 -9.20 -9.14
C GLU A 97 -15.16 -8.23 -9.34
N GLU A 98 -14.32 -8.42 -10.35
CA GLU A 98 -13.22 -7.50 -10.68
C GLU A 98 -13.72 -6.06 -10.85
N LYS A 99 -14.79 -5.88 -11.64
CA LYS A 99 -15.40 -4.56 -11.83
C LYS A 99 -15.93 -3.98 -10.51
N ARG A 100 -16.60 -4.80 -9.69
CA ARG A 100 -17.10 -4.36 -8.38
C ARG A 100 -15.96 -3.93 -7.47
N LEU A 101 -14.83 -4.63 -7.48
CA LEU A 101 -13.67 -4.30 -6.66
C LEU A 101 -12.99 -3.02 -7.13
N ALA A 102 -12.83 -2.84 -8.44
CA ALA A 102 -12.35 -1.59 -9.03
C ALA A 102 -13.24 -0.40 -8.64
N ASP A 103 -14.57 -0.55 -8.73
CA ASP A 103 -15.52 0.50 -8.32
C ASP A 103 -15.40 0.84 -6.80
N ILE A 104 -15.09 -0.16 -5.96
CA ILE A 104 -14.84 0.07 -4.53
C ILE A 104 -13.53 0.84 -4.34
N PHE A 105 -12.45 0.40 -4.97
CA PHE A 105 -11.15 1.04 -4.92
C PHE A 105 -11.22 2.51 -5.34
N GLU A 106 -11.78 2.80 -6.52
CA GLU A 106 -11.92 4.16 -7.07
C GLU A 106 -12.76 5.08 -6.18
N ARG A 107 -13.77 4.53 -5.49
CA ARG A 107 -14.57 5.29 -4.52
C ARG A 107 -13.84 5.49 -3.19
N ARG A 108 -12.97 4.54 -2.80
CA ARG A 108 -12.28 4.54 -1.52
C ARG A 108 -11.05 5.45 -1.55
N LYS A 109 -10.22 5.36 -2.59
CA LYS A 109 -8.93 6.06 -2.69
C LYS A 109 -9.03 7.57 -2.42
N PRO A 110 -10.00 8.34 -2.95
CA PRO A 110 -10.10 9.78 -2.65
C PRO A 110 -10.35 10.07 -1.16
N ASN A 111 -11.07 9.21 -0.45
CA ASN A 111 -11.28 9.36 0.99
C ASN A 111 -10.01 8.98 1.78
N GLU A 112 -9.26 7.98 1.30
CA GLU A 112 -7.98 7.60 1.91
C GLU A 112 -6.89 8.65 1.67
N ILE A 113 -6.93 9.41 0.56
CA ILE A 113 -6.06 10.57 0.35
C ILE A 113 -6.31 11.60 1.45
N VAL A 114 -7.57 11.98 1.68
CA VAL A 114 -7.92 12.94 2.74
C VAL A 114 -7.49 12.41 4.11
N ARG A 115 -7.70 11.12 4.38
CA ARG A 115 -7.27 10.52 5.64
C ARG A 115 -5.74 10.55 5.78
N ALA A 116 -5.00 10.20 4.73
CA ALA A 116 -3.55 10.20 4.74
C ALA A 116 -2.98 11.61 4.93
N GLU A 117 -3.64 12.66 4.43
CA GLU A 117 -3.28 14.07 4.70
C GLU A 117 -3.46 14.44 6.19
N GLU A 118 -4.41 13.82 6.89
CA GLU A 118 -4.75 14.12 8.28
C GLU A 118 -4.02 13.23 9.31
N THR A 119 -3.37 12.14 8.86
CA THR A 119 -2.70 11.17 9.74
C THR A 119 -1.20 11.08 9.50
N GLU A 120 -0.43 10.93 10.58
CA GLU A 120 0.99 10.58 10.51
C GLU A 120 1.18 9.11 10.10
N PRO A 121 2.27 8.76 9.38
CA PRO A 121 2.58 7.39 8.99
C PRO A 121 3.20 6.57 10.13
N GLY A 122 3.26 5.25 9.93
CA GLY A 122 3.92 4.31 10.85
C GLY A 122 3.10 4.07 12.12
N ASP A 123 3.77 3.70 13.21
CA ASP A 123 3.12 3.41 14.50
C ASP A 123 2.41 4.63 15.14
N ALA A 124 2.62 5.83 14.63
CA ALA A 124 1.91 7.05 15.03
C ALA A 124 0.51 7.19 14.39
N ARG A 125 0.16 6.30 13.46
CA ARG A 125 -1.13 6.27 12.77
C ARG A 125 -2.24 5.72 13.68
N GLU A 126 -2.99 6.61 14.35
CA GLU A 126 -4.21 6.29 15.13
C GLU A 126 -5.50 6.23 14.28
#